data_AF-A0A538A6J3-F1
#
_entry.id   AF-A0A538A6J3-F1
#
_cell.length_a   1.000
_cell.length_b   1.000
_cell.length_c   1.000
_cell.angle_alpha   90.00
_cell.angle_beta   90.00
_cell.angle_gamma   90.00
#
_symmetry.space_group_name_H-M   'P 1'
#
loop_
_entity.id
_entity.type
_entity.pdbx_description
1 polymer ?
#
loop_
_entity_poly.entity_id
_entity_poly.type
_entity_poly.pdbx_seq_one_letter_code
_entity_poly.pdbx_strand_id
1 'polypeptide(L)' 'TIGRSPDCGIFLDDVTVSRKHAVLTNKKGTFTIEDQGSLNGTFVNRKRVEGAELDDGDELQIGKYRLTFLNR' A
#
# COMPACT_ATOMS: atom_id res chain seq x y z
N THR A 1 -0.41 -8.39 2.72
CA THR A 1 -1.00 -7.28 3.49
C THR A 1 0.10 -6.35 3.93
N ILE A 2 -0.18 -5.05 4.01
CA ILE A 2 0.76 -4.00 4.40
C ILE A 2 0.20 -3.30 5.65
N GLY A 3 1.03 -3.11 6.67
CA GLY A 3 0.59 -2.42 7.90
C GLY A 3 1.59 -2.45 9.05
N ARG A 4 1.18 -1.87 10.17
CA ARG A 4 1.95 -1.80 11.42
C ARG A 4 1.76 -3.03 12.32
N SER A 5 0.99 -4.03 11.91
CA SER A 5 0.95 -5.30 12.64
C SER A 5 2.15 -6.15 12.23
N PRO A 6 2.89 -6.78 13.17
CA PRO A 6 3.95 -7.73 12.83
C PRO A 6 3.47 -8.89 11.95
N ASP A 7 2.19 -9.22 11.98
CA ASP A 7 1.58 -10.27 11.14
C ASP A 7 1.35 -9.85 9.68
N CYS A 8 1.66 -8.60 9.31
CA CYS A 8 1.56 -8.14 7.92
C CYS A 8 2.75 -8.64 7.10
N GLY A 9 2.48 -9.09 5.87
CA GLY A 9 3.55 -9.50 4.95
C GLY A 9 4.56 -8.39 4.63
N ILE A 10 4.12 -7.13 4.67
CA ILE A 10 4.99 -5.95 4.68
C ILE A 10 4.72 -5.19 5.97
N PHE A 11 5.65 -5.29 6.91
CA PHE A 11 5.59 -4.62 8.19
C PHE A 11 6.21 -3.22 8.09
N LEU A 12 5.43 -2.20 8.46
CA LEU A 12 5.86 -0.81 8.50
C LEU A 12 5.69 -0.27 9.93
N ASP A 13 6.80 -0.16 10.65
CA ASP A 13 6.79 0.26 12.06
C ASP A 13 6.70 1.79 12.18
N ASP A 14 5.49 2.32 12.06
CA ASP A 14 5.24 3.73 12.33
C ASP A 14 3.80 4.00 12.75
N VAL A 15 3.61 4.95 13.67
CA VAL A 15 2.29 5.34 14.18
C VAL A 15 1.33 5.87 13.11
N THR A 16 1.84 6.40 12.00
CA THR A 16 1.03 6.84 10.86
C THR A 16 0.50 5.69 10.00
N VAL A 17 0.86 4.45 10.31
CA VAL A 17 0.40 3.26 9.58
C VAL A 17 -0.61 2.48 10.43
N SER A 18 -1.81 2.26 9.89
CA SER A 18 -2.79 1.35 10.49
C SER A 18 -2.25 -0.09 10.66
N ARG A 19 -2.75 -0.83 11.66
CA ARG A 19 -2.36 -2.23 11.90
C ARG A 19 -2.53 -3.10 10.65
N LYS A 20 -3.68 -2.97 9.99
CA LYS A 20 -3.94 -3.45 8.61
C LYS A 20 -4.23 -2.20 7.79
N HIS A 21 -3.31 -1.80 6.92
CA HIS A 21 -3.39 -0.53 6.20
C HIS A 21 -3.90 -0.72 4.78
N ALA A 22 -3.24 -1.59 4.04
CA ALA A 22 -3.57 -1.86 2.65
C ALA A 22 -3.32 -3.34 2.30
N VAL A 23 -3.93 -3.81 1.21
CA VAL A 23 -3.67 -5.12 0.64
C VAL A 23 -3.19 -4.93 -0.79
N LEU A 24 -2.01 -5.48 -1.07
CA LEU A 24 -1.53 -5.67 -2.43
C LEU A 24 -2.02 -7.05 -2.90
N THR A 25 -2.71 -7.11 -4.03
CA THR A 25 -3.10 -8.37 -4.68
C THR A 25 -2.51 -8.46 -6.08
N ASN A 26 -2.21 -9.68 -6.51
CA ASN A 26 -1.83 -9.95 -7.90
C ASN A 26 -2.90 -10.89 -8.49
N LYS A 27 -3.58 -10.42 -9.54
CA LYS A 27 -4.52 -11.21 -10.32
C LYS A 27 -4.01 -11.31 -11.74
N LYS A 28 -3.46 -12.48 -12.09
CA LYS A 28 -2.98 -12.81 -13.46
C LYS A 28 -1.97 -11.80 -14.03
N GLY A 29 -1.09 -11.25 -13.18
CA GLY A 29 -0.07 -10.29 -13.59
C GLY A 29 -0.48 -8.82 -13.41
N THR A 30 -1.76 -8.54 -13.14
CA THR A 30 -2.21 -7.21 -12.73
C THR A 30 -2.08 -7.07 -11.22
N PHE A 31 -1.29 -6.10 -10.78
CA PHE A 31 -1.16 -5.76 -9.37
C PHE A 31 -2.17 -4.68 -9.01
N THR A 32 -2.85 -4.85 -7.89
CA THR A 32 -3.73 -3.83 -7.31
C THR A 32 -3.39 -3.58 -5.85
N ILE A 33 -3.53 -2.34 -5.41
CA ILE A 33 -3.49 -1.94 -4.01
C ILE A 33 -4.91 -1.54 -3.59
N GLU A 34 -5.35 -2.01 -2.42
CA GLU A 34 -6.64 -1.65 -1.82
C GLU A 34 -6.41 -1.16 -0.39
N ASP A 35 -6.91 0.03 -0.06
CA ASP A 35 -6.92 0.55 1.31
C ASP A 35 -7.92 -0.23 2.17
N GLN A 36 -7.57 -0.51 3.43
CA GLN A 36 -8.39 -1.31 4.35
C GLN A 36 -9.04 -0.45 5.44
N GLY A 37 -9.48 0.76 5.10
CA GLY A 37 -10.02 1.73 6.06
C GLY A 37 -8.92 2.31 6.94
N SER A 38 -7.77 2.61 6.35
CA SER A 38 -6.63 3.14 7.07
C SER A 38 -6.92 4.57 7.57
N LEU A 39 -6.31 4.95 8.70
CA LEU A 39 -6.54 6.27 9.30
C LEU A 39 -6.04 7.41 8.40
N ASN A 40 -4.85 7.22 7.81
CA ASN A 40 -4.17 8.25 7.03
C ASN A 40 -4.36 8.10 5.50
N GLY A 41 -5.00 7.01 5.06
CA GLY A 41 -5.20 6.71 3.66
C GLY A 41 -3.97 6.11 2.96
N THR A 42 -4.24 5.42 1.86
CA THR A 42 -3.25 4.95 0.89
C THR A 42 -3.21 5.92 -0.29
N PHE A 43 -2.01 6.21 -0.81
CA PHE A 43 -1.85 7.07 -1.99
C PHE A 43 -1.04 6.38 -3.07
N VAL A 44 -1.41 6.63 -4.32
CA VAL A 44 -0.67 6.26 -5.53
C VAL A 44 -0.38 7.53 -6.31
N ASN A 45 0.89 7.79 -6.62
CA ASN A 45 1.32 8.99 -7.34
C ASN A 45 0.76 10.30 -6.73
N ARG A 46 0.83 10.41 -5.39
CA ARG A 46 0.30 11.51 -4.57
C ARG A 46 -1.22 11.70 -4.59
N LYS A 47 -1.98 10.77 -5.18
CA LYS A 47 -3.45 10.78 -5.16
C LYS A 47 -3.94 9.75 -4.15
N ARG A 48 -4.85 10.16 -3.26
CA ARG A 48 -5.49 9.25 -2.31
C ARG A 48 -6.41 8.30 -3.07
N VAL A 49 -6.34 7.01 -2.78
CA VAL A 49 -7.14 5.98 -3.43
C VAL A 49 -7.78 5.05 -2.40
N GLU A 50 -8.96 4.53 -2.71
CA GLU A 50 -9.53 3.37 -2.01
C GLU A 50 -9.02 2.06 -2.64
N GLY A 51 -8.79 2.07 -3.94
CA GLY A 51 -8.07 1.03 -4.66
C GLY A 51 -7.54 1.54 -6.00
N ALA A 52 -6.46 0.93 -6.48
CA ALA A 52 -5.85 1.24 -7.76
C ALA A 52 -5.11 0.04 -8.34
N GLU A 53 -5.09 -0.08 -9.66
CA GLU A 53 -4.08 -0.88 -10.37
C GLU A 53 -2.73 -0.18 -10.26
N LEU A 54 -1.65 -0.97 -10.24
CA LEU A 54 -0.28 -0.47 -10.15
C LEU A 54 0.52 -0.80 -11.40
N ASP A 55 1.16 0.22 -11.93
CA ASP A 55 2.11 0.12 -13.03
C ASP A 55 3.55 0.23 -12.53
N ASP A 56 4.49 -0.37 -13.28
CA ASP A 56 5.92 -0.30 -12.96
C ASP A 56 6.38 1.16 -12.81
N GLY A 57 7.00 1.47 -11.67
CA GLY A 57 7.46 2.81 -11.32
C GLY A 57 6.50 3.64 -10.48
N ASP A 58 5.27 3.18 -10.23
CA ASP A 58 4.31 3.92 -9.40
C ASP A 58 4.82 4.16 -7.98
N GLU A 59 4.60 5.38 -7.47
CA GLU A 59 4.90 5.73 -6.08
C GLU A 59 3.69 5.42 -5.19
N LEU A 60 3.85 4.44 -4.30
CA LEU A 60 2.94 4.15 -3.20
C LEU A 60 3.33 4.94 -1.95
N GLN A 61 2.37 5.60 -1.32
CA GLN A 61 2.56 6.20 0.00
C GLN A 61 1.62 5.57 1.03
N ILE A 62 2.21 5.11 2.14
CA ILE A 62 1.52 4.49 3.27
C ILE A 62 2.07 5.12 4.56
N GLY A 63 1.24 5.96 5.20
CA GLY A 63 1.71 6.81 6.30
C GLY A 63 2.85 7.73 5.85
N LYS A 64 3.97 7.72 6.59
CA LYS A 64 5.20 8.45 6.23
C LYS A 64 6.06 7.76 5.16
N TYR A 65 5.81 6.48 4.87
CA TYR A 65 6.64 5.70 3.96
C TYR A 65 6.25 5.97 2.51
N ARG A 66 7.26 6.14 1.65
CA ARG A 66 7.12 6.14 0.18
C ARG A 66 7.87 4.95 -0.39
N LEU A 67 7.19 4.20 -1.22
CA LEU A 67 7.65 2.95 -1.82
C LEU A 67 7.46 3.07 -3.33
N THR A 68 8.44 2.63 -4.10
CA THR A 68 8.27 2.51 -5.55
C THR A 68 7.87 1.08 -5.87
N PHE A 69 6.76 0.92 -6.59
CA PHE A 69 6.36 -0.38 -7.11
C PHE A 69 7.24 -0.72 -8.32
N LEU A 70 7.80 -1.93 -8.33
CA LEU A 70 8.60 -2.44 -9.44
C LEU A 70 8.03 -3.79 -9.87
N ASN A 71 7.70 -3.92 -11.16
CA ASN A 71 7.23 -5.15 -11.79
C ASN A 71 8.37 -5.75 -12.61
N ARG A 72 9.18 -6.60 -11.97
CA ARG A 72 10.35 -7.24 -12.58
C ARG A 72 10.39 -8.73 -12.29
#